data_AF-A0A5C8T632-F1
#
_entry.id   AF-A0A5C8T632-F1
#
_cell.length_a   1.000
_cell.length_b   1.000
_cell.length_c   1.000
_cell.angle_alpha   90.00
_cell.angle_beta   90.00
_cell.angle_gamma   90.00
#
_symmetry.space_group_name_H-M   'P 1'
#
loop_
_entity.id
_entity.type
_entity.pdbx_description
1 polymer ?
#
loop_
_entity_poly.entity_id
_entity_poly.type
_entity_poly.pdbx_seq_one_letter_code
_entity_poly.pdbx_strand_id
1 'polypeptide(L)' 'EALAIARAGLKARARRDASGRDETIYLQPLEAIVAAGRSHAEDRLADFEGPWKRSVDPSFTECRFA' A
#
# COMPACT_ATOMS: atom_id res chain seq x y z
N GLU A 1 -1.62 16.28 2.84
CA GLU A 1 -1.24 16.68 4.22
C GLU A 1 -0.41 15.61 4.95
N ALA A 2 -1.00 14.57 5.56
CA ALA A 2 -0.29 13.66 6.46
C ALA A 2 0.94 12.94 5.85
N LEU A 3 0.84 12.44 4.62
CA LEU A 3 1.98 11.79 3.94
C LEU A 3 3.15 12.74 3.66
N ALA A 4 2.87 14.03 3.41
CA ALA A 4 3.92 15.02 3.20
C ALA A 4 4.71 15.28 4.50
N ILE A 5 4.00 15.33 5.64
CA ILE A 5 4.63 15.46 6.97
C ILE A 5 5.48 14.23 7.28
N ALA A 6 4.92 13.03 7.09
CA ALA A 6 5.65 11.78 7.31
C ALA A 6 6.92 11.71 6.43
N ARG A 7 6.81 12.05 5.15
CA ARG A 7 7.94 12.09 4.21
C ARG A 7 9.01 13.06 4.64
N ALA A 8 8.64 14.27 5.09
CA ALA A 8 9.60 15.25 5.59
C ALA A 8 10.34 14.73 6.84
N GLY A 9 9.61 14.11 7.78
CA GLY A 9 10.20 13.51 8.99
C GLY A 9 11.17 12.37 8.70
N LEU A 10 10.82 11.46 7.79
CA LEU A 10 11.69 10.35 7.38
C LEU A 10 12.94 10.86 6.64
N LYS A 11 12.80 11.84 5.74
CA LYS A 11 13.98 12.47 5.10
C LYS A 11 14.91 13.09 6.12
N ALA A 12 14.38 13.77 7.15
CA ALA A 12 15.19 14.40 8.19
C ALA A 12 15.96 13.37 9.03
N ARG A 13 15.43 12.16 9.21
CA ARG A 13 16.10 11.06 9.93
C ARG A 13 17.26 10.46 9.16
N ALA A 14 17.27 10.59 7.82
CA ALA A 14 18.33 10.14 6.93
C ALA A 14 18.77 8.68 7.15
N ARG A 15 17.85 7.81 7.55
CA ARG A 15 18.12 6.38 7.74
C ARG A 15 18.07 5.66 6.40
N ARG A 16 19.03 4.77 6.22
CA ARG A 16 19.16 3.96 5.00
C ARG A 16 19.18 2.49 5.35
N ASP A 17 18.66 1.67 4.45
CA ASP A 17 18.79 0.21 4.56
C ASP A 17 20.19 -0.27 4.16
N ALA A 18 20.43 -1.59 4.22
CA ALA A 18 21.70 -2.20 3.86
C ALA A 18 22.13 -1.96 2.40
N SER A 19 21.19 -1.59 1.51
CA SER A 19 21.45 -1.24 0.12
C SER A 19 21.58 0.27 -0.12
N GLY A 20 21.53 1.08 0.94
CA GLY A 20 21.64 2.54 0.85
C GLY A 20 20.35 3.26 0.48
N ARG A 21 19.20 2.57 0.43
CA ARG A 21 17.91 3.18 0.10
C ARG A 21 17.35 3.94 1.29
N ASP A 22 16.81 5.13 1.02
CA ASP A 22 16.18 6.00 2.01
C ASP A 22 14.86 5.39 2.53
N GLU A 23 14.62 5.48 3.85
CA GLU A 23 13.43 4.90 4.49
C GLU A 23 12.10 5.49 4.00
N THR A 24 12.10 6.61 3.27
CA THR A 24 10.89 7.14 2.62
C THR A 24 10.31 6.21 1.54
N ILE A 25 11.06 5.21 1.07
CA ILE A 25 10.55 4.18 0.13
C ILE A 25 9.32 3.46 0.70
N TYR A 26 9.25 3.28 2.02
CA TYR A 26 8.13 2.60 2.67
C TYR A 26 6.82 3.40 2.62
N LEU A 27 6.86 4.68 2.24
CA LEU A 27 5.66 5.48 1.99
C LEU A 27 5.05 5.24 0.61
N GLN A 28 5.77 4.62 -0.33
CA GLN A 28 5.30 4.42 -1.71
C GLN A 28 3.93 3.71 -1.78
N PRO A 29 3.66 2.62 -1.04
CA PRO A 29 2.34 1.98 -1.08
C PRO A 29 1.21 2.90 -0.59
N LEU A 30 1.48 3.71 0.44
CA LEU A 30 0.49 4.65 0.98
C LEU A 30 0.23 5.81 0.01
N GLU A 31 1.26 6.27 -0.70
CA GLU A 31 1.11 7.27 -1.75
C GLU A 31 0.29 6.76 -2.92
N ALA A 32 0.47 5.49 -3.31
CA ALA A 32 -0.35 4.85 -4.34
C ALA A 32 -1.83 4.78 -3.91
N ILE A 33 -2.12 4.41 -2.65
CA ILE A 33 -3.49 4.39 -2.10
C ILE A 33 -4.12 5.78 -2.14
N VAL A 34 -3.39 6.82 -1.70
CA VAL A 34 -3.90 8.20 -1.72
C VAL A 34 -4.10 8.71 -3.15
N ALA A 35 -3.18 8.41 -4.06
CA ALA A 35 -3.30 8.79 -5.46
C ALA A 35 -4.47 8.09 -6.17
N ALA A 36 -4.73 6.83 -5.83
CA ALA A 36 -5.88 6.08 -6.35
C ALA A 36 -7.22 6.56 -5.77
N GLY A 37 -7.20 7.23 -4.61
CA GLY A 37 -8.41 7.69 -3.92
C GLY A 37 -9.29 6.56 -3.38
N ARG A 38 -8.74 5.35 -3.27
CA ARG A 38 -9.42 4.13 -2.81
C ARG A 38 -8.44 3.23 -2.08
N SER A 39 -8.94 2.59 -1.04
CA SER A 39 -8.23 1.65 -0.19
C SER A 39 -8.18 0.26 -0.79
N HIS A 40 -7.23 -0.56 -0.32
CA HIS A 40 -7.19 -1.97 -0.66
C HIS A 40 -8.48 -2.71 -0.25
N ALA A 41 -9.17 -2.29 0.80
CA ALA A 41 -10.45 -2.88 1.17
C ALA A 41 -11.51 -2.64 0.09
N GLU A 42 -11.56 -1.43 -0.49
CA GLU A 42 -12.46 -1.12 -1.60
C GLU A 42 -12.08 -1.88 -2.88
N ASP A 43 -10.79 -2.12 -3.12
CA ASP A 43 -10.35 -3.04 -4.18
C ASP A 43 -10.89 -4.45 -3.98
N ARG A 44 -10.71 -5.01 -2.78
CA ARG A 44 -11.21 -6.35 -2.45
C ARG A 44 -12.74 -6.44 -2.49
N LEU A 45 -13.46 -5.38 -2.14
CA LEU A 45 -14.92 -5.32 -2.29
C LEU A 45 -15.34 -5.31 -3.76
N ALA A 46 -14.63 -4.59 -4.62
CA ALA A 46 -14.87 -4.63 -6.06
C ALA A 46 -14.59 -6.03 -6.64
N ASP A 47 -13.54 -6.69 -6.17
CA ASP A 47 -13.23 -8.08 -6.57
C ASP A 47 -14.31 -9.05 -6.10
N PHE A 48 -14.76 -8.90 -4.85
CA PHE A 48 -15.86 -9.67 -4.27
C PHE A 48 -17.14 -9.54 -5.09
N GLU A 49 -17.56 -8.32 -5.40
CA GLU A 49 -18.79 -8.08 -6.19
C GLU A 49 -18.63 -8.46 -7.67
N GLY A 50 -17.40 -8.58 -8.17
CA GLY A 50 -17.11 -8.89 -9.56
C GLY A 50 -16.44 -10.26 -9.75
N PRO A 51 -15.13 -10.31 -10.10
CA PRO A 51 -14.41 -11.53 -10.45
C PRO A 51 -14.57 -12.71 -9.48
N TRP A 52 -14.65 -12.43 -8.17
CA TRP A 52 -14.77 -13.47 -7.14
C TRP A 52 -16.21 -13.97 -6.95
N LYS A 53 -17.19 -13.40 -7.66
CA LYS A 53 -18.61 -13.85 -7.67
C LYS A 53 -19.20 -14.01 -6.27
N ARG A 54 -18.94 -13.02 -5.42
CA ARG A 54 -19.36 -12.97 -4.01
C ARG A 54 -18.79 -14.13 -3.17
N SER A 55 -17.62 -14.65 -3.55
CA SER A 55 -16.88 -15.66 -2.80
C SER A 55 -15.63 -15.09 -2.11
N VAL A 56 -15.43 -15.59 -0.89
CA VAL A 56 -14.21 -15.57 -0.05
C VAL A 56 -12.93 -16.06 -0.70
N ASP A 57 -13.10 -17.19 -1.37
CA ASP A 57 -12.03 -18.19 -1.54
C ASP A 57 -10.85 -17.69 -2.40
N PRO A 58 -11.05 -16.91 -3.48
CA PRO A 58 -9.95 -16.38 -4.27
C PRO A 58 -8.97 -15.50 -3.47
N SER A 59 -9.40 -14.90 -2.35
CA SER A 59 -8.51 -14.10 -1.50
C SER A 59 -7.32 -14.88 -0.95
N PHE A 60 -7.49 -16.19 -0.70
CA PHE A 60 -6.43 -17.04 -0.16
C PHE A 60 -5.32 -17.37 -1.18
N THR A 61 -5.58 -17.21 -2.47
CA THR A 61 -4.59 -17.37 -3.53
C THR A 61 -4.04 -16.02 -4.01
N GLU A 62 -4.91 -15.00 -4.12
CA GLU A 62 -4.58 -13.71 -4.70
C GLU A 62 -3.99 -12.70 -3.70
N CYS A 63 -4.36 -12.76 -2.41
CA CYS A 63 -3.87 -11.85 -1.37
C CYS A 63 -2.71 -12.45 -0.55
N ARG A 64 -1.84 -13.23 -1.19
CA ARG A 64 -0.67 -13.80 -0.51
C ARG A 64 0.50 -12.83 -0.54
N PHE A 65 1.28 -12.82 0.55
CA PHE A 65 2.62 -12.24 0.51
C PHE A 65 3.50 -13.13 -0.38
N ALA A 66 4.17 -12.52 -1.36
CA ALA A 66 5.14 -13.18 -2.22
C ALA A 66 6.51 -13.27 -1.54
#